data_AF-A0A931VVD5-F1
#
_entry.id   AF-A0A931VVD5-F1
#
_cell.length_a   1.000
_cell.length_b   1.000
_cell.length_c   1.000
_cell.angle_alpha   90.00
_cell.angle_beta   90.00
_cell.angle_gamma   90.00
#
_symmetry.space_group_name_H-M   'P 1'
#
loop_
_entity.id
_entity.type
_entity.pdbx_description
1 polymer ?
#
loop_
_entity_poly.entity_id
_entity_poly.type
_entity_poly.pdbx_seq_one_letter_code
_entity_poly.pdbx_strand_id
1 'polypeptide(L)'
;MQLLSTHKDKIRSLCEKYGVVTLYSFGSVNTSRFSEKSDIDFIVELNADDPIEYTDKYFHLKFELESLLKRTIDLLETTAIKNPYLKKSIDSSKVLIYGRPN
;
A
#
# COMPACT_ATOMS: atom_id res chain seq x y z
N MET A 1 -3.46 11.50 -7.27
CA MET A 1 -4.70 11.37 -6.47
C MET A 1 -5.90 10.79 -7.24
N GLN A 2 -6.24 11.23 -8.47
CA GLN A 2 -7.43 10.75 -9.19
C GLN A 2 -7.45 9.23 -9.48
N LEU A 3 -6.28 8.62 -9.70
CA LEU A 3 -6.18 7.18 -9.99
C LEU A 3 -6.67 6.31 -8.81
N LEU A 4 -6.17 6.60 -7.60
CA LEU A 4 -6.52 5.85 -6.38
C LEU A 4 -7.97 6.09 -5.97
N SER A 5 -8.47 7.32 -6.13
CA SER A 5 -9.88 7.62 -5.83
C SER A 5 -10.84 6.91 -6.77
N THR A 6 -10.48 6.78 -8.05
CA THR A 6 -11.29 6.06 -9.06
C THR A 6 -11.41 4.57 -8.76
N HIS A 7 -10.39 3.97 -8.14
CA HIS A 7 -10.36 2.53 -7.83
C HIS A 7 -10.62 2.24 -6.34
N LYS A 8 -11.04 3.24 -5.56
CA LYS A 8 -11.12 3.15 -4.10
C LYS A 8 -11.92 1.94 -3.61
N ASP A 9 -13.08 1.68 -4.20
CA ASP A 9 -13.93 0.56 -3.78
C ASP A 9 -13.32 -0.79 -4.12
N LYS A 10 -12.66 -0.90 -5.28
CA LYS A 10 -11.95 -2.14 -5.67
C LYS A 10 -10.72 -2.37 -4.79
N ILE A 11 -9.96 -1.32 -4.47
CA ILE A 11 -8.84 -1.40 -3.52
C ILE A 11 -9.36 -1.86 -2.15
N ARG A 12 -10.46 -1.29 -1.67
CA ARG A 12 -11.11 -1.73 -0.42
C ARG A 12 -11.46 -3.22 -0.45
N SER A 13 -12.09 -3.70 -1.53
CA SER A 13 -12.43 -5.13 -1.65
C SER A 13 -11.19 -6.03 -1.63
N LEU A 14 -10.09 -5.61 -2.25
CA LEU A 14 -8.81 -6.33 -2.17
C LEU A 14 -8.26 -6.34 -0.74
N CYS A 15 -8.29 -5.19 -0.06
CA CYS A 15 -7.85 -5.09 1.33
C CYS A 15 -8.65 -6.01 2.25
N GLU A 16 -9.97 -6.06 2.11
CA GLU A 16 -10.86 -6.96 2.86
C GLU A 16 -10.56 -8.43 2.55
N LYS A 17 -10.42 -8.79 1.26
CA LYS A 17 -10.11 -10.15 0.80
C LYS A 17 -8.80 -10.70 1.38
N TYR A 18 -7.78 -9.86 1.49
CA TYR A 18 -6.45 -10.27 1.95
C TYR A 18 -6.19 -9.98 3.43
N GLY A 19 -7.19 -9.53 4.19
CA GLY A 19 -7.04 -9.27 5.63
C GLY A 19 -6.08 -8.13 5.94
N VAL A 20 -6.06 -7.09 5.10
CA VAL A 20 -5.31 -5.86 5.37
C VAL A 20 -5.89 -5.15 6.59
N VAL A 21 -5.04 -4.74 7.53
CA VAL A 21 -5.39 -3.90 8.68
C VAL A 21 -5.32 -2.43 8.28
N THR A 22 -4.19 -2.01 7.69
CA THR A 22 -4.00 -0.67 7.16
C THR A 22 -3.27 -0.69 5.82
N LEU A 23 -3.66 0.23 4.93
CA LEU A 23 -2.96 0.52 3.68
C LEU A 23 -2.75 2.03 3.57
N TYR A 24 -1.50 2.45 3.40
CA TYR A 24 -1.13 3.84 3.16
C TYR A 24 -0.44 3.99 1.81
N SER A 25 -0.71 5.06 1.07
CA SER A 25 0.14 5.48 -0.03
C SER A 25 1.21 6.44 0.46
N PHE A 26 2.42 6.37 -0.09
CA PHE A 26 3.49 7.32 0.21
C PHE A 26 4.30 7.65 -1.05
N GLY A 27 5.34 8.48 -0.92
CA GLY A 27 6.22 8.77 -2.04
C GLY A 27 5.55 9.61 -3.12
N SER A 28 5.90 9.34 -4.38
CA SER A 28 5.60 10.26 -5.49
C SER A 28 4.10 10.39 -5.77
N VAL A 29 3.32 9.33 -5.53
CA VAL A 29 1.86 9.24 -5.78
C VAL A 29 1.02 10.29 -5.04
N ASN A 30 1.55 10.82 -3.93
CA ASN A 30 0.93 11.86 -3.13
C ASN A 30 1.35 13.28 -3.54
N THR A 31 2.20 13.43 -4.56
CA THR A 31 2.79 14.72 -4.97
C THR A 31 2.47 15.06 -6.42
N SER A 32 2.76 16.30 -6.83
CA SER A 32 2.66 16.73 -8.23
C SER A 32 3.70 16.09 -9.17
N ARG A 33 4.67 15.34 -8.63
CA ARG A 33 5.68 14.62 -9.42
C ARG A 33 5.18 13.27 -9.94
N PHE A 34 4.01 12.81 -9.49
CA PHE A 34 3.41 11.57 -9.97
C PHE A 34 3.09 11.67 -11.46
N SER A 35 3.58 10.71 -12.23
CA SER A 35 3.40 10.65 -13.68
C SER A 35 2.90 9.28 -14.11
N GLU A 36 2.59 9.13 -15.40
CA GLU A 36 2.15 7.84 -15.93
C GLU A 36 3.21 6.74 -15.86
N LYS A 37 4.50 7.11 -15.74
CA LYS A 37 5.63 6.18 -15.63
C LYS A 37 6.00 5.86 -14.18
N SER A 38 5.40 6.54 -13.22
CA SER A 38 5.69 6.34 -11.80
C SER A 38 5.10 5.02 -11.31
N ASP A 39 5.85 4.35 -10.45
CA ASP A 39 5.34 3.33 -9.54
C ASP A 39 4.40 3.96 -8.50
N ILE A 40 3.67 3.10 -7.81
CA ILE A 40 2.82 3.49 -6.69
C ILE A 40 3.37 2.80 -5.44
N ASP A 41 3.84 3.63 -4.51
CA ASP A 41 4.40 3.17 -3.25
C ASP A 41 3.29 3.02 -2.20
N PHE A 42 3.18 1.82 -1.61
CA PHE A 42 2.24 1.49 -0.55
C PHE A 42 2.94 0.92 0.67
N ILE A 43 2.38 1.21 1.84
CA ILE A 43 2.71 0.55 3.10
C ILE A 43 1.50 -0.25 3.55
N VAL A 44 1.72 -1.53 3.81
CA VAL A 44 0.70 -2.47 4.23
C VAL A 44 0.99 -3.02 5.62
N GLU A 45 -0.09 -3.28 6.33
CA GLU A 45 -0.13 -4.08 7.54
C GLU A 45 -1.18 -5.17 7.32
N LEU A 46 -0.80 -6.44 7.43
CA LEU A 46 -1.69 -7.58 7.22
C LEU A 46 -1.98 -8.26 8.55
N ASN A 47 -3.18 -8.82 8.68
CA ASN A 47 -3.57 -9.67 9.79
C ASN A 47 -3.32 -11.15 9.42
N ALA A 48 -2.13 -11.64 9.73
CA ALA A 48 -1.77 -13.06 9.59
C ALA A 48 -0.67 -13.42 10.59
N ASP A 49 -0.90 -14.48 11.37
CA ASP A 49 0.06 -14.99 12.37
C ASP A 49 1.04 -16.00 11.77
N ASP A 50 0.64 -16.71 10.71
CA ASP A 50 1.48 -17.67 10.01
C ASP A 50 2.35 -16.99 8.94
N PRO A 51 3.68 -17.17 8.94
CA PRO A 51 4.57 -16.52 7.97
C PRO A 51 4.34 -16.92 6.50
N ILE A 52 3.87 -18.15 6.25
CA ILE A 52 3.62 -18.63 4.89
C ILE A 52 2.34 -17.97 4.37
N GLU A 53 1.26 -18.03 5.14
CA GLU A 53 0.00 -17.35 4.83
C GLU A 53 0.20 -15.84 4.65
N TYR A 54 1.03 -15.21 5.49
CA TYR A 54 1.39 -13.80 5.39
C TYR A 54 2.03 -13.50 4.03
N THR A 55 3.04 -14.30 3.66
CA THR A 55 3.79 -14.13 2.40
C THR A 55 2.88 -14.29 1.19
N ASP A 56 1.99 -15.30 1.21
CA ASP A 56 1.03 -15.53 0.13
C ASP A 56 0.04 -14.36 0.00
N LYS A 57 -0.58 -13.92 1.11
CA LYS A 57 -1.48 -12.76 1.12
C LYS A 57 -0.79 -11.50 0.59
N TYR A 58 0.45 -11.27 1.00
CA TYR A 58 1.24 -10.13 0.59
C TYR A 58 1.46 -10.10 -0.93
N PHE A 59 1.97 -11.19 -1.51
CA PHE A 59 2.23 -11.23 -2.95
C PHE A 59 0.95 -11.22 -3.79
N HIS A 60 -0.09 -11.92 -3.34
CA HIS A 60 -1.39 -11.88 -4.03
C HIS A 60 -1.99 -10.47 -4.02
N LEU A 61 -1.97 -9.77 -2.88
CA LEU A 61 -2.42 -8.39 -2.80
C LEU A 61 -1.61 -7.49 -3.74
N LYS A 62 -0.28 -7.61 -3.75
CA LYS A 62 0.60 -6.84 -4.64
C LYS A 62 0.22 -7.03 -6.12
N PHE A 63 0.11 -8.28 -6.57
CA PHE A 63 -0.20 -8.57 -7.97
C PHE A 63 -1.62 -8.14 -8.37
N GLU A 64 -2.60 -8.29 -7.49
CA GLU A 64 -3.96 -7.83 -7.78
C GLU A 64 -4.04 -6.29 -7.80
N LEU A 65 -3.28 -5.58 -6.95
CA LEU A 65 -3.16 -4.12 -7.02
C LEU A 65 -2.47 -3.66 -8.32
N GLU A 66 -1.40 -4.32 -8.74
CA GLU A 66 -0.73 -4.05 -10.03
C GLU A 66 -1.67 -4.24 -11.20
N SER A 67 -2.41 -5.34 -11.21
CA SER A 67 -3.40 -5.63 -12.25
C SER A 67 -4.55 -4.65 -12.26
N LEU A 68 -5.01 -4.21 -11.09
CA LEU A 68 -6.09 -3.22 -10.93
C LEU A 68 -5.67 -1.84 -11.41
N LEU A 69 -4.51 -1.37 -10.96
CA LEU A 69 -4.04 0.00 -11.19
C LEU A 69 -3.26 0.16 -12.50
N LYS A 70 -2.90 -0.96 -13.15
CA LYS A 70 -2.07 -1.00 -14.37
C LYS A 70 -0.77 -0.22 -14.20
N ARG A 71 -0.16 -0.36 -13.03
CA ARG A 71 1.10 0.28 -12.62
C ARG A 71 1.89 -0.69 -11.76
N THR A 72 3.21 -0.56 -11.79
CA THR A 72 4.09 -1.24 -10.84
C THR A 72 3.77 -0.78 -9.42
N ILE A 73 3.70 -1.71 -8.49
CA ILE A 73 3.48 -1.42 -7.07
C ILE A 73 4.75 -1.74 -6.30
N ASP A 74 5.26 -0.75 -5.57
CA ASP A 74 6.19 -0.99 -4.48
C ASP A 74 5.38 -1.14 -3.19
N LEU A 75 5.26 -2.38 -2.71
CA LEU A 75 4.55 -2.68 -1.47
C LEU A 75 5.62 -2.84 -0.41
N LEU A 76 5.47 -2.16 0.73
CA LEU A 76 6.36 -2.30 1.88
C LEU A 76 5.56 -2.66 3.12
N GLU A 77 6.16 -3.46 3.99
CA GLU A 77 5.61 -3.72 5.31
C GLU A 77 6.05 -2.62 6.29
N THR A 78 5.15 -2.23 7.20
CA THR A 78 5.48 -1.26 8.26
C THR A 78 6.70 -1.70 9.08
N THR A 79 6.84 -3.00 9.34
CA THR A 79 7.95 -3.61 10.10
C THR A 79 9.28 -3.62 9.35
N ALA A 80 9.26 -3.56 8.01
CA ALA A 80 10.47 -3.55 7.19
C ALA A 80 11.21 -2.19 7.24
N ILE A 81 10.52 -1.12 7.64
CA ILE A 81 11.09 0.24 7.70
C ILE A 81 11.88 0.43 9.01
N LYS A 82 13.13 -0.06 9.01
CA LYS A 82 14.02 -0.02 10.19
C LYS A 82 14.69 1.33 10.44
N ASN A 83 14.91 2.12 9.39
CA ASN A 83 15.59 3.41 9.52
C ASN A 83 14.62 4.46 10.11
N PRO A 84 14.89 5.03 11.30
CA PRO A 84 13.97 5.94 11.97
C PRO A 84 13.77 7.26 11.21
N TYR A 85 14.78 7.73 10.47
CA TYR A 85 14.66 8.94 9.65
C TYR A 85 13.76 8.72 8.44
N LEU A 86 13.92 7.56 7.78
CA LEU A 86 13.05 7.15 6.68
C LEU A 86 11.60 6.98 7.17
N LYS A 87 11.42 6.28 8.29
CA LYS A 87 10.12 6.08 8.92
C LYS A 87 9.43 7.41 9.21
N LYS A 88 10.13 8.36 9.84
CA LYS A 88 9.58 9.69 10.13
C LYS A 88 9.19 10.47 8.88
N SER A 89 10.02 10.41 7.83
CA SER A 89 9.73 11.05 6.54
C SER A 89 8.45 10.48 5.90
N ILE A 90 8.35 9.16 5.85
CA ILE A 90 7.18 8.43 5.36
C ILE A 90 5.95 8.78 6.20
N ASP A 91 6.03 8.66 7.53
CA ASP A 91 4.90 8.91 8.44
C ASP A 91 4.37 10.35 8.31
N SER A 92 5.23 11.32 8.01
CA SER A 92 4.83 12.71 7.81
C SER A 92 4.11 12.99 6.48
N SER A 93 4.19 12.08 5.50
CA SER A 93 3.71 12.30 4.13
C SER A 93 2.79 11.19 3.59
N LYS A 94 2.63 10.09 4.34
CA LYS A 94 1.75 8.99 3.98
C LYS A 94 0.28 9.39 4.07
N VAL A 95 -0.53 8.84 3.19
CA VAL A 95 -1.97 9.08 3.12
C VAL A 95 -2.69 7.76 3.31
N LEU A 96 -3.65 7.73 4.24
CA LEU A 96 -4.45 6.53 4.51
C LEU A 96 -5.38 6.22 3.33
N ILE A 97 -5.29 5.00 2.80
CA ILE A 97 -6.13 4.50 1.71
C ILE A 97 -7.22 3.55 2.25
N TYR A 98 -6.86 2.68 3.18
CA TYR A 98 -7.76 1.72 3.81
C TYR A 98 -7.38 1.47 5.27
N GLY A 99 -8.38 1.14 6.09
CA GLY A 99 -8.22 0.83 7.51
C GLY A 99 -8.51 2.02 8.43
N ARG A 100 -8.07 1.91 9.67
CA ARG A 100 -8.08 3.01 10.65
C ARG A 100 -6.67 3.19 11.20
N PRO A 101 -6.17 4.44 11.34
CA PRO A 101 -4.92 4.67 12.04
C PRO A 101 -5.12 4.28 13.52
N ASN A 102 -4.17 3.53 14.08
CA ASN A 102 -4.06 3.29 15.52
C ASN A 102 -3.54 4.55 16.22
#